data_AF-A0A221T2W8-F1
#
_entry.id   AF-A0A221T2W8-F1
#
_cell.length_a   1.000
_cell.length_b   1.000
_cell.length_c   1.000
_cell.angle_alpha   90.00
_cell.angle_beta   90.00
_cell.angle_gamma   90.00
#
_symmetry.space_group_name_H-M   'P 1'
#
loop_
_entity.id
_entity.type
_entity.pdbx_description
1 polymer ?
#
loop_
_entity_poly.entity_id
_entity_poly.type
_entity_poly.pdbx_seq_one_letter_code
_entity_poly.pdbx_strand_id
1 'polypeptide(L)'
;MTRASTRPDLSTIPFTIHVTNNLGHQGSMTLPNVQAAMDVIREVSRLGYRCGTVPPGGIELPMRMFPVFDWSVIGADKPFIVGEGADAKLMVRHGGFVYSHRWGPAVSSAKLKLPAKVWFSRGAKQTDDEQAKQGTDAIEYVRLISFSGSGFLTPAYCVPDSVDARGNILERCNTLPGTDGVAFEAYFNQLEAERADYLRNRTQPRAAHAAPH
;
A
#
# COMPACT_ATOMS: atom_id res chain seq x y z
N MET A 1 18.35 22.73 -30.03
CA MET A 1 16.94 22.49 -30.39
C MET A 1 16.28 21.68 -29.27
N THR A 2 15.60 22.36 -28.36
CA THR A 2 14.96 21.76 -27.18
C THR A 2 13.60 21.22 -27.62
N ARG A 3 13.41 19.90 -27.63
CA ARG A 3 12.09 19.30 -27.89
C ARG A 3 11.15 19.73 -26.77
N ALA A 4 10.20 20.63 -27.06
CA ALA A 4 9.11 20.94 -26.16
C ALA A 4 8.38 19.63 -25.83
N SER A 5 8.36 19.26 -24.55
CA SER A 5 7.66 18.08 -24.07
C SER A 5 6.18 18.27 -24.29
N THR A 6 5.63 17.62 -25.32
CA THR A 6 4.21 17.61 -25.69
C THR A 6 3.44 16.68 -24.73
N ARG A 7 3.61 16.86 -23.42
CA ARG A 7 2.79 16.12 -22.47
C ARG A 7 1.36 16.66 -22.56
N PRO A 8 0.36 15.79 -22.74
CA PRO A 8 -1.02 16.22 -22.75
C PRO A 8 -1.36 16.92 -21.44
N ASP A 9 -2.06 18.04 -21.52
CA ASP A 9 -2.60 18.71 -20.33
C ASP A 9 -3.79 17.92 -19.79
N LEU A 10 -3.51 17.08 -18.79
CA LEU A 10 -4.51 16.23 -18.14
C LEU A 10 -5.63 17.01 -17.44
N SER A 11 -5.50 18.34 -17.29
CA SER A 11 -6.56 19.19 -16.72
C SER A 11 -7.73 19.44 -17.67
N THR A 12 -7.55 19.12 -18.97
CA THR A 12 -8.54 19.38 -20.03
C THR A 12 -9.04 18.13 -20.74
N ILE A 13 -8.44 16.97 -20.46
CA ILE A 13 -8.74 15.72 -21.14
C ILE A 13 -9.85 14.98 -20.39
N PRO A 14 -11.02 14.76 -21.01
CA PRO A 14 -12.08 13.98 -20.38
C PRO A 14 -11.60 12.60 -19.98
N PHE A 15 -11.98 12.17 -18.79
CA PHE A 15 -11.60 10.89 -18.22
C PHE A 15 -12.84 10.08 -17.89
N THR A 16 -12.92 8.84 -18.37
CA THR A 16 -14.05 7.96 -18.07
C THR A 16 -13.63 6.95 -17.01
N ILE A 17 -14.43 6.86 -15.93
CA ILE A 17 -14.28 5.80 -14.93
C ILE A 17 -15.40 4.78 -15.08
N HIS A 18 -15.05 3.52 -14.83
CA HIS A 18 -15.99 2.41 -14.73
C HIS A 18 -16.13 2.02 -13.27
N VAL A 19 -17.36 1.95 -12.79
CA VAL A 19 -17.68 1.68 -11.39
C VAL A 19 -18.48 0.39 -11.28
N THR A 20 -18.22 -0.38 -10.22
CA THR A 20 -19.01 -1.57 -9.86
C THR A 20 -19.39 -1.49 -8.38
N ASN A 21 -20.68 -1.59 -8.05
CA ASN A 21 -21.10 -1.62 -6.65
C ASN A 21 -20.99 -3.04 -6.06
N ASN A 22 -21.22 -3.15 -4.75
CA ASN A 22 -21.17 -4.41 -4.02
C ASN A 22 -22.21 -5.45 -4.47
N LEU A 23 -23.24 -5.04 -5.21
CA LEU A 23 -24.26 -5.92 -5.79
C LEU A 23 -23.91 -6.35 -7.23
N GLY A 24 -22.77 -5.91 -7.77
CA GLY A 24 -22.34 -6.23 -9.12
C GLY A 24 -22.93 -5.35 -10.23
N HIS A 25 -23.71 -4.31 -9.89
CA HIS A 25 -24.17 -3.36 -10.89
C HIS A 25 -23.00 -2.54 -11.41
N GLN A 26 -22.95 -2.41 -12.73
CA GLN A 26 -21.89 -1.70 -13.44
C GLN A 26 -22.40 -0.37 -13.98
N GLY A 27 -21.55 0.65 -13.91
CA GLY A 27 -21.83 1.98 -14.44
C GLY A 27 -20.56 2.59 -15.01
N SER A 28 -20.73 3.62 -15.84
CA SER A 28 -19.63 4.41 -16.37
C SER A 28 -19.99 5.88 -16.29
N MET A 29 -19.00 6.73 -16.02
CA MET A 29 -19.19 8.18 -16.03
C MET A 29 -17.97 8.86 -16.62
N THR A 30 -18.23 9.84 -17.49
CA THR A 30 -17.20 10.69 -18.09
C THR A 30 -17.12 11.99 -17.31
N LEU A 31 -15.90 12.32 -16.90
CA LEU A 31 -15.59 13.45 -16.05
C LEU A 31 -14.67 14.40 -16.82
N PRO A 32 -14.69 15.70 -16.51
CA PRO A 32 -14.01 16.71 -17.33
C PRO A 32 -12.50 16.54 -17.36
N ASN A 33 -11.91 15.98 -16.30
CA ASN A 33 -10.47 15.74 -16.18
C ASN A 33 -10.12 14.67 -15.15
N VAL A 34 -8.84 14.32 -15.08
CA VAL A 34 -8.30 13.31 -14.15
C VAL A 34 -8.52 13.71 -12.69
N GLN A 35 -8.40 14.99 -12.33
CA GLN A 35 -8.59 15.43 -10.95
C GLN A 35 -10.04 15.19 -10.50
N ALA A 36 -11.01 15.62 -11.30
CA ALA A 36 -12.42 15.34 -11.05
C ALA A 36 -12.70 13.83 -10.97
N ALA A 37 -12.03 13.02 -11.79
CA ALA A 37 -12.11 11.57 -11.68
C ALA A 37 -11.61 11.04 -10.34
N MET A 38 -10.48 11.51 -9.84
CA MET A 38 -9.97 11.07 -8.54
C MET A 38 -10.89 11.48 -7.38
N ASP A 39 -11.49 12.67 -7.44
CA ASP A 39 -12.41 13.14 -6.40
C ASP A 39 -13.69 12.28 -6.38
N VAL A 40 -14.24 11.97 -7.55
CA VAL A 40 -15.39 11.08 -7.68
C VAL A 40 -15.04 9.65 -7.27
N ILE A 41 -13.86 9.12 -7.65
CA ILE A 41 -13.39 7.79 -7.22
C ILE A 41 -13.39 7.69 -5.69
N ARG A 42 -12.87 8.70 -4.99
CA ARG A 42 -12.88 8.73 -3.51
C ARG A 42 -14.29 8.70 -2.95
N GLU A 43 -15.19 9.51 -3.52
CA GLU A 43 -16.57 9.60 -3.06
C GLU A 43 -17.33 8.28 -3.25
N VAL A 44 -17.32 7.73 -4.47
CA VAL A 44 -18.05 6.48 -4.76
C VAL A 44 -17.43 5.29 -4.01
N SER A 45 -16.12 5.30 -3.76
CA SER A 45 -15.45 4.28 -2.95
C SER A 45 -15.93 4.24 -1.52
N ARG A 46 -16.21 5.39 -0.90
CA ARG A 46 -16.81 5.45 0.44
C ARG A 46 -18.25 4.91 0.46
N LEU A 47 -18.93 4.94 -0.69
CA LEU A 47 -20.26 4.34 -0.87
C LEU A 47 -20.19 2.83 -1.19
N GLY A 48 -19.00 2.23 -1.22
CA GLY A 48 -18.79 0.82 -1.52
C GLY A 48 -18.76 0.48 -3.01
N TYR A 49 -18.57 1.47 -3.88
CA TYR A 49 -18.27 1.23 -5.30
C TYR A 49 -16.77 0.98 -5.47
N ARG A 50 -16.41 0.25 -6.52
CA ARG A 50 -15.03 0.00 -6.91
C ARG A 50 -14.78 0.49 -8.32
N CYS A 51 -13.60 1.07 -8.53
CA CYS A 51 -13.14 1.56 -9.83
C CYS A 51 -11.93 0.72 -10.27
N GLY A 52 -12.09 -0.04 -11.35
CA GLY A 52 -11.05 -0.94 -11.85
C GLY A 52 -10.83 -2.19 -10.97
N THR A 53 -9.70 -2.87 -11.19
CA THR A 53 -9.31 -4.10 -10.51
C THR A 53 -7.89 -4.00 -9.99
N VAL A 54 -7.59 -4.75 -8.92
CA VAL A 54 -6.21 -4.90 -8.42
C VAL A 54 -5.46 -5.78 -9.42
N PRO A 55 -4.30 -5.34 -9.95
CA PRO A 55 -3.54 -6.13 -10.91
C PRO A 55 -2.99 -7.41 -10.26
N PRO A 56 -2.75 -8.47 -11.06
CA PRO A 56 -1.95 -9.62 -10.62
C PRO A 56 -0.63 -9.15 -10.01
N GLY A 57 -0.26 -9.68 -8.84
CA GLY A 57 0.92 -9.18 -8.10
C GLY A 57 0.62 -8.09 -7.06
N GLY A 58 -0.54 -7.43 -7.15
CA GLY A 58 -0.91 -6.27 -6.34
C GLY A 58 -0.35 -4.95 -6.90
N ILE A 59 -0.86 -3.83 -6.38
CA ILE A 59 -0.40 -2.48 -6.76
C ILE A 59 1.02 -2.26 -6.22
N GLU A 60 1.90 -1.62 -6.99
CA GLU A 60 3.26 -1.28 -6.55
C GLU A 60 3.46 0.23 -6.56
N LEU A 61 3.77 0.80 -5.38
CA LEU A 61 4.00 2.23 -5.20
C LEU A 61 5.36 2.49 -4.52
N PRO A 62 5.93 3.70 -4.65
CA PRO A 62 7.12 4.10 -3.92
C PRO A 62 6.95 4.03 -2.40
N MET A 63 8.01 3.70 -1.65
CA MET A 63 7.95 3.60 -0.18
C MET A 63 7.39 4.87 0.47
N ARG A 64 7.77 6.05 -0.01
CA ARG A 64 7.31 7.34 0.50
C ARG A 64 5.81 7.60 0.35
N MET A 65 5.11 6.86 -0.51
CA MET A 65 3.65 6.96 -0.63
C MET A 65 2.94 6.34 0.57
N PHE A 66 3.52 5.33 1.22
CA PHE A 66 2.88 4.56 2.29
C PHE A 66 2.21 5.43 3.39
N PRO A 67 2.90 6.41 4.01
CA PRO A 67 2.30 7.21 5.08
C PRO A 67 1.16 8.13 4.62
N VAL A 68 1.11 8.47 3.33
CA VAL A 68 0.19 9.47 2.79
C VAL A 68 -0.80 8.90 1.78
N PHE A 69 -0.80 7.60 1.54
CA PHE A 69 -1.65 6.96 0.54
C PHE A 69 -3.13 7.02 0.96
N ASP A 70 -3.98 7.49 0.05
CA ASP A 70 -5.42 7.50 0.26
C ASP A 70 -6.02 6.18 -0.21
N TRP A 71 -6.33 5.31 0.75
CA TRP A 71 -6.90 3.99 0.51
C TRP A 71 -8.24 4.00 -0.22
N SER A 72 -8.98 5.12 -0.13
CA SER A 72 -10.23 5.24 -0.88
C SER A 72 -10.02 5.32 -2.39
N VAL A 73 -8.82 5.67 -2.88
CA VAL A 73 -8.55 5.71 -4.34
C VAL A 73 -8.54 4.33 -4.99
N ILE A 74 -8.44 3.27 -4.18
CA ILE A 74 -8.51 1.87 -4.63
C ILE A 74 -9.77 1.17 -4.11
N GLY A 75 -10.74 1.90 -3.56
CA GLY A 75 -11.94 1.28 -2.98
C GLY A 75 -11.68 0.49 -1.69
N ALA A 76 -10.60 0.80 -0.96
CA ALA A 76 -10.28 0.18 0.32
C ALA A 76 -10.68 1.09 1.49
N ASP A 77 -10.99 0.47 2.63
CA ASP A 77 -11.19 1.18 3.88
C ASP A 77 -9.87 1.78 4.37
N LYS A 78 -9.96 2.79 5.23
CA LYS A 78 -8.80 3.27 5.97
C LYS A 78 -8.17 2.12 6.78
N PRO A 79 -6.83 2.04 6.89
CA PRO A 79 -6.17 1.02 7.70
C PRO A 79 -6.62 1.13 9.15
N PHE A 80 -6.78 -0.02 9.79
CA PHE A 80 -7.19 -0.13 11.18
C PHE A 80 -6.32 -1.14 11.90
N ILE A 81 -6.21 -0.99 13.22
CA ILE A 81 -5.49 -1.92 14.08
C ILE A 81 -6.49 -2.90 14.67
N VAL A 82 -6.13 -4.19 14.69
CA VAL A 82 -6.87 -5.24 15.39
C VAL A 82 -5.99 -5.79 16.50
N GLY A 83 -6.56 -5.95 17.69
CA GLY A 83 -5.83 -6.40 18.87
C GLY A 83 -5.13 -5.25 19.60
N GLU A 84 -4.39 -5.61 20.66
CA GLU A 84 -3.70 -4.66 21.53
C GLU A 84 -2.27 -5.15 21.82
N GLY A 85 -1.38 -4.23 22.21
CA GLY A 85 -0.01 -4.55 22.61
C GLY A 85 0.82 -5.21 21.50
N ALA A 86 1.56 -6.27 21.84
CA ALA A 86 2.47 -6.95 20.91
C ALA A 86 1.76 -7.73 19.79
N ASP A 87 0.48 -8.06 19.98
CA ASP A 87 -0.33 -8.80 19.00
C ASP A 87 -1.13 -7.89 18.06
N ALA A 88 -0.99 -6.56 18.22
CA ALA A 88 -1.66 -5.58 17.40
C ALA A 88 -1.25 -5.71 15.92
N LYS A 89 -2.23 -5.86 15.04
CA LYS A 89 -2.02 -6.03 13.60
C LYS A 89 -2.65 -4.88 12.84
N LEU A 90 -1.84 -4.17 12.05
CA LEU A 90 -2.34 -3.23 11.06
C LEU A 90 -2.97 -4.00 9.89
N MET A 91 -4.21 -3.65 9.55
CA MET A 91 -4.99 -4.32 8.51
C MET A 91 -5.71 -3.29 7.64
N VAL A 92 -6.12 -3.73 6.46
CA VAL A 92 -6.97 -2.96 5.54
C VAL A 92 -8.07 -3.87 4.99
N ARG A 93 -9.27 -3.33 4.79
CA ARG A 93 -10.37 -4.02 4.11
C ARG A 93 -10.48 -3.55 2.67
N HIS A 94 -10.63 -4.50 1.75
CA HIS A 94 -10.84 -4.21 0.33
C HIS A 94 -11.60 -5.37 -0.32
N GLY A 95 -12.65 -5.07 -1.07
CA GLY A 95 -13.41 -6.07 -1.84
C GLY A 95 -13.96 -7.24 -1.01
N GLY A 96 -14.37 -6.98 0.24
CA GLY A 96 -14.88 -8.00 1.17
C GLY A 96 -13.80 -8.85 1.84
N PHE A 97 -12.51 -8.56 1.61
CA PHE A 97 -11.39 -9.25 2.26
C PHE A 97 -10.66 -8.34 3.22
N VAL A 98 -9.98 -8.96 4.19
CA VAL A 98 -9.04 -8.28 5.11
C VAL A 98 -7.63 -8.66 4.71
N TYR A 99 -6.77 -7.67 4.53
CA TYR A 99 -5.36 -7.82 4.19
C TYR A 99 -4.52 -7.33 5.37
N SER A 100 -3.55 -8.14 5.79
CA SER A 100 -2.65 -7.82 6.90
C SER A 100 -1.40 -7.12 6.39
N HIS A 101 -0.96 -6.12 7.14
CA HIS A 101 0.33 -5.46 6.95
C HIS A 101 1.47 -6.46 7.15
N ARG A 102 2.49 -6.37 6.30
CA ARG A 102 3.73 -7.14 6.36
C ARG A 102 4.89 -6.23 6.00
N TRP A 103 6.04 -6.51 6.58
CA TRP A 103 7.26 -5.77 6.34
C TRP A 103 8.42 -6.73 6.03
N GLY A 104 9.33 -6.26 5.20
CA GLY A 104 10.51 -6.99 4.76
C GLY A 104 11.70 -6.04 4.72
N PRO A 105 12.83 -6.40 5.35
CA PRO A 105 14.01 -5.57 5.37
C PRO A 105 14.62 -5.42 3.97
N ALA A 106 15.40 -4.36 3.79
CA ALA A 106 16.29 -4.28 2.65
C ALA A 106 17.27 -5.46 2.68
N VAL A 107 17.43 -6.12 1.54
CA VAL A 107 18.39 -7.21 1.37
C VAL A 107 19.53 -6.68 0.54
N SER A 108 20.75 -6.69 1.09
CA SER A 108 21.96 -6.39 0.32
C SER A 108 22.87 -7.61 0.37
N SER A 109 23.01 -8.27 -0.77
CA SER A 109 23.94 -9.37 -0.99
C SER A 109 24.73 -9.12 -2.27
N ALA A 110 25.83 -9.86 -2.46
CA ALA A 110 26.62 -9.75 -3.68
C ALA A 110 25.80 -10.04 -4.96
N LYS A 111 24.76 -10.86 -4.86
CA LYS A 111 23.91 -11.28 -5.99
C LYS A 111 22.60 -10.50 -6.11
N LEU A 112 22.11 -9.90 -5.02
CA LEU A 112 20.77 -9.34 -4.95
C LEU A 112 20.71 -8.14 -4.02
N LYS A 113 20.19 -7.02 -4.53
CA LYS A 113 19.90 -5.80 -3.78
C LYS A 113 18.40 -5.50 -3.88
N LEU A 114 17.67 -5.72 -2.79
CA LEU A 114 16.26 -5.39 -2.69
C LEU A 114 16.06 -4.26 -1.66
N PRO A 115 15.25 -3.24 -1.96
CA PRO A 115 14.89 -2.23 -0.98
C PRO A 115 14.01 -2.83 0.12
N ALA A 116 13.89 -2.12 1.23
CA ALA A 116 12.85 -2.43 2.21
C ALA A 116 11.48 -2.35 1.56
N LYS A 117 10.55 -3.18 2.04
CA LYS A 117 9.22 -3.31 1.47
C LYS A 117 8.18 -3.40 2.57
N VAL A 118 7.12 -2.63 2.43
CA VAL A 118 5.87 -2.77 3.18
C VAL A 118 4.81 -3.29 2.21
N TRP A 119 3.97 -4.21 2.62
CA TRP A 119 2.86 -4.68 1.79
C TRP A 119 1.68 -5.15 2.59
N PHE A 120 0.52 -5.20 1.93
CA PHE A 120 -0.71 -5.75 2.49
C PHE A 120 -1.08 -6.99 1.70
N SER A 121 -1.15 -8.13 2.38
CA SER A 121 -1.55 -9.39 1.75
C SER A 121 -2.44 -10.22 2.68
N ARG A 122 -3.14 -11.18 2.09
CA ARG A 122 -3.92 -12.21 2.80
C ARG A 122 -3.54 -13.59 2.29
N GLY A 123 -3.88 -14.64 3.05
CA GLY A 123 -3.79 -16.00 2.53
C GLY A 123 -4.65 -16.17 1.29
N ALA A 124 -4.14 -16.89 0.30
CA ALA A 124 -4.91 -17.26 -0.88
C ALA A 124 -6.05 -18.21 -0.48
N LYS A 125 -7.18 -18.07 -1.15
CA LYS A 125 -8.32 -18.98 -1.10
C LYS A 125 -8.34 -19.81 -2.37
N GLN A 126 -9.01 -20.96 -2.32
CA GLN A 126 -9.19 -21.83 -3.49
C GLN A 126 -9.90 -21.12 -4.65
N THR A 127 -10.75 -20.14 -4.36
CA THR A 127 -11.52 -19.36 -5.34
C THR A 127 -10.75 -18.18 -5.92
N ASP A 128 -9.53 -17.90 -5.46
CA ASP A 128 -8.72 -16.82 -6.01
C ASP A 128 -8.16 -17.20 -7.38
N ASP A 129 -8.04 -16.21 -8.27
CA ASP A 129 -7.38 -16.36 -9.56
C ASP A 129 -5.92 -16.82 -9.38
N GLU A 130 -5.51 -17.85 -10.10
CA GLU A 130 -4.14 -18.38 -10.10
C GLU A 130 -3.10 -17.29 -10.40
N GLN A 131 -3.41 -16.33 -11.29
CA GLN A 131 -2.50 -15.23 -11.61
C GLN A 131 -2.33 -14.25 -10.43
N ALA A 132 -3.29 -14.20 -9.51
CA ALA A 132 -3.21 -13.34 -8.33
C ALA A 132 -2.44 -13.99 -7.17
N LYS A 133 -2.33 -15.33 -7.17
CA LYS A 133 -1.63 -16.09 -6.13
C LYS A 133 -0.12 -15.94 -6.26
N GLN A 134 0.52 -15.82 -5.11
CA GLN A 134 1.96 -15.65 -4.98
C GLN A 134 2.47 -16.53 -3.85
N GLY A 135 3.70 -17.01 -3.95
CA GLY A 135 4.32 -17.83 -2.93
C GLY A 135 4.87 -19.12 -3.51
N THR A 136 5.06 -20.09 -2.62
CA THR A 136 5.44 -21.46 -2.98
C THR A 136 4.29 -22.38 -2.57
N ASP A 137 4.28 -23.62 -3.07
CA ASP A 137 3.21 -24.61 -2.86
C ASP A 137 2.78 -24.81 -1.40
N ALA A 138 3.63 -24.48 -0.42
CA ALA A 138 3.32 -24.60 1.00
C ALA A 138 2.48 -23.43 1.55
N ILE A 139 2.66 -22.20 1.05
CA ILE A 139 1.96 -20.99 1.52
C ILE A 139 1.76 -20.02 0.36
N GLU A 140 0.53 -19.91 -0.09
CA GLU A 140 0.11 -18.94 -1.10
C GLU A 140 -0.59 -17.72 -0.47
N TYR A 141 -0.37 -16.55 -1.08
CA TYR A 141 -0.97 -15.30 -0.66
C TYR A 141 -1.42 -14.46 -1.85
N VAL A 142 -2.38 -13.58 -1.61
CA VAL A 142 -2.83 -12.55 -2.54
C VAL A 142 -2.42 -11.19 -2.00
N ARG A 143 -1.65 -10.44 -2.78
CA ARG A 143 -1.18 -9.10 -2.43
C ARG A 143 -2.15 -8.04 -2.95
N LEU A 144 -2.55 -7.12 -2.08
CA LEU A 144 -3.34 -5.94 -2.47
C LEU A 144 -2.44 -4.85 -3.04
N ILE A 145 -1.46 -4.43 -2.23
CA ILE A 145 -0.58 -3.32 -2.52
C ILE A 145 0.76 -3.51 -1.82
N SER A 146 1.81 -2.94 -2.40
CA SER A 146 3.13 -2.84 -1.79
C SER A 146 3.79 -1.50 -2.04
N PHE A 147 4.59 -1.10 -1.05
CA PHE A 147 5.36 0.14 -1.02
C PHE A 147 6.84 -0.22 -0.89
N SER A 148 7.66 0.15 -1.86
CA SER A 148 9.09 -0.15 -1.83
C SER A 148 9.93 0.82 -2.66
N GLY A 149 11.23 0.82 -2.42
CA GLY A 149 12.19 1.58 -3.23
C GLY A 149 12.04 3.10 -3.15
N SER A 150 12.75 3.77 -4.04
CA SER A 150 12.67 5.21 -4.26
C SER A 150 11.64 5.54 -5.34
N GLY A 151 11.13 6.78 -5.33
CA GLY A 151 10.19 7.26 -6.33
C GLY A 151 9.61 8.61 -5.93
N PHE A 152 8.75 9.15 -6.79
CA PHE A 152 8.04 10.40 -6.53
C PHE A 152 6.67 10.12 -5.91
N LEU A 153 6.16 11.07 -5.13
CA LEU A 153 4.76 11.04 -4.77
C LEU A 153 3.92 11.29 -6.01
N THR A 154 2.77 10.66 -6.05
CA THR A 154 1.69 11.01 -6.97
C THR A 154 0.62 11.71 -6.14
N PRO A 155 0.55 13.06 -6.14
CA PRO A 155 -0.37 13.80 -5.27
C PRO A 155 -1.82 13.34 -5.40
N ALA A 156 -2.22 12.96 -6.61
CA ALA A 156 -3.55 12.40 -6.90
C ALA A 156 -3.90 11.14 -6.08
N TYR A 157 -2.92 10.37 -5.62
CA TYR A 157 -3.12 9.15 -4.81
C TYR A 157 -2.93 9.38 -3.31
N CYS A 158 -2.57 10.61 -2.93
CA CYS A 158 -2.35 10.95 -1.54
C CYS A 158 -3.68 11.37 -0.89
N VAL A 159 -3.72 11.32 0.44
CA VAL A 159 -4.80 11.91 1.23
C VAL A 159 -4.84 13.41 0.90
N PRO A 160 -6.02 14.01 0.66
CA PRO A 160 -6.12 15.44 0.45
C PRO A 160 -5.42 16.22 1.57
N ASP A 161 -4.69 17.28 1.20
CA ASP A 161 -3.94 18.14 2.14
C ASP A 161 -2.81 17.45 2.94
N SER A 162 -2.39 16.24 2.52
CA SER A 162 -1.24 15.54 3.11
C SER A 162 0.09 15.82 2.43
N VAL A 163 0.04 16.44 1.26
CA VAL A 163 1.21 16.82 0.48
C VAL A 163 1.08 18.26 0.02
N ASP A 164 2.18 19.00 0.04
CA ASP A 164 2.21 20.34 -0.55
C ASP A 164 2.27 20.28 -2.09
N ALA A 165 2.15 21.44 -2.74
CA ALA A 165 2.25 21.57 -4.20
C ALA A 165 3.61 21.13 -4.78
N ARG A 166 4.63 20.96 -3.93
CA ARG A 166 5.98 20.50 -4.30
C ARG A 166 6.15 18.99 -4.07
N GLY A 167 5.13 18.30 -3.56
CA GLY A 167 5.18 16.88 -3.25
C GLY A 167 5.96 16.56 -1.97
N ASN A 168 6.03 17.49 -1.02
CA ASN A 168 6.52 17.24 0.32
C ASN A 168 5.37 16.81 1.21
N ILE A 169 5.62 15.84 2.11
CA ILE A 169 4.62 15.38 3.08
C ILE A 169 4.47 16.47 4.15
N LEU A 170 3.23 16.84 4.47
CA LEU A 170 2.93 17.82 5.51
C LEU A 170 2.90 17.14 6.88
N GLU A 171 3.60 17.70 7.88
CA GLU A 171 3.83 17.08 9.21
C GLU A 171 2.56 16.59 9.92
N ARG A 172 1.44 17.28 9.70
CA ARG A 172 0.12 16.94 10.27
C ARG A 172 -0.45 15.60 9.80
N CYS A 173 0.11 14.99 8.76
CA CYS A 173 -0.38 13.74 8.18
C CYS A 173 0.42 12.49 8.61
N ASN A 174 1.31 12.62 9.60
CA ASN A 174 1.99 11.49 10.26
C ASN A 174 1.11 10.77 11.30
N THR A 175 -0.22 10.86 11.21
CA THR A 175 -1.15 10.15 12.09
C THR A 175 -2.08 9.28 11.26
N LEU A 176 -2.19 7.99 11.62
CA LEU A 176 -3.19 7.13 11.01
C LEU A 176 -4.58 7.66 11.41
N PRO A 177 -5.53 7.76 10.48
CA PRO A 177 -6.87 8.18 10.86
C PRO A 177 -7.52 7.08 11.72
N GLY A 178 -7.96 7.42 12.93
CA GLY A 178 -8.61 6.50 13.87
C GLY A 178 -7.72 6.00 15.00
N THR A 179 -6.47 6.47 15.10
CA THR A 179 -5.71 6.41 16.35
C THR A 179 -5.79 7.78 17.03
N ASP A 180 -6.23 7.82 18.29
CA ASP A 180 -6.28 9.03 19.13
C ASP A 180 -4.86 9.54 19.45
N GLY A 181 -4.13 9.99 18.42
CA GLY A 181 -2.78 10.51 18.56
C GLY A 181 -1.70 9.48 18.88
N VAL A 182 -1.98 8.16 18.85
CA VAL A 182 -0.91 7.15 18.81
C VAL A 182 -0.29 7.25 17.42
N ALA A 183 0.78 8.04 17.35
CA ALA A 183 1.41 8.48 16.13
C ALA A 183 1.78 7.25 15.28
N PHE A 184 1.52 7.32 13.97
CA PHE A 184 2.10 6.38 13.02
C PHE A 184 3.62 6.25 13.22
N GLU A 185 4.24 7.33 13.71
CA GLU A 185 5.61 7.37 14.20
C GLU A 185 5.91 6.33 15.30
N ALA A 186 5.02 6.06 16.26
CA ALA A 186 5.22 5.03 17.27
C ALA A 186 5.14 3.60 16.68
N TYR A 187 4.19 3.34 15.78
CA TYR A 187 4.11 2.06 15.06
C TYR A 187 5.28 1.87 14.09
N PHE A 188 5.67 2.94 13.40
CA PHE A 188 6.84 2.94 12.52
C PHE A 188 8.14 2.80 13.31
N ASN A 189 8.26 3.45 14.47
CA ASN A 189 9.37 3.28 15.41
C ASN A 189 9.39 1.88 16.01
N GLN A 190 8.23 1.28 16.26
CA GLN A 190 8.13 -0.14 16.64
C GLN A 190 8.59 -1.04 15.49
N LEU A 191 8.16 -0.80 14.25
CA LEU A 191 8.64 -1.54 13.08
C LEU A 191 10.15 -1.35 12.86
N GLU A 192 10.68 -0.15 13.08
CA GLU A 192 12.11 0.16 13.04
C GLU A 192 12.87 -0.49 14.21
N ALA A 193 12.25 -0.61 15.39
CA ALA A 193 12.81 -1.32 16.53
C ALA A 193 12.82 -2.84 16.30
N GLU A 194 11.74 -3.41 15.75
CA GLU A 194 11.65 -4.81 15.31
C GLU A 194 12.65 -5.09 14.18
N ARG A 195 12.82 -4.16 13.24
CA ARG A 195 13.90 -4.17 12.24
C ARG A 195 15.27 -4.19 12.90
N ALA A 196 15.51 -3.29 13.86
CA ALA A 196 16.78 -3.19 14.55
C ALA A 196 17.08 -4.49 15.32
N ASP A 197 16.07 -5.09 15.95
CA ASP A 197 16.21 -6.33 16.68
C ASP A 197 16.46 -7.53 15.77
N TYR A 198 15.71 -7.64 14.67
CA TYR A 198 15.95 -8.64 13.63
C TYR A 198 17.38 -8.54 13.06
N LEU A 199 17.87 -7.33 12.80
CA LEU A 199 19.24 -7.12 12.32
C LEU A 199 20.28 -7.49 13.38
N ARG A 200 20.05 -7.17 14.66
CA ARG A 200 20.93 -7.55 15.79
C ARG A 200 21.02 -9.07 15.98
N ASN A 201 19.91 -9.77 15.83
CA ASN A 201 19.85 -11.22 16.06
C ASN A 201 20.37 -12.04 14.85
N ARG A 202 20.55 -11.42 13.68
CA ARG A 202 21.17 -12.04 12.50
C ARG A 202 22.70 -11.94 12.48
N THR A 203 23.28 -10.96 13.17
CA THR A 203 24.74 -10.79 13.30
C THR A 203 25.37 -11.60 14.43
N GLN A 204 24.57 -12.26 15.29
CA GLN A 204 25.13 -13.28 16.16
C GLN A 204 25.44 -14.52 15.31
N PRO A 205 26.71 -14.96 15.20
CA PRO A 205 26.98 -16.28 14.67
C PRO A 205 26.21 -17.25 15.55
N ARG A 206 25.42 -18.15 14.93
CA ARG A 206 24.89 -19.33 15.61
C ARG A 206 26.08 -19.94 16.34
N ALA A 207 26.08 -19.87 17.68
CA ALA A 207 27.08 -20.57 18.46
C ALA A 207 27.02 -22.01 17.97
N ALA A 208 28.12 -22.48 17.36
CA ALA A 208 28.22 -23.84 16.92
C ALA A 208 27.90 -24.70 18.15
N HIS A 209 26.80 -25.44 18.09
CA HIS A 209 26.58 -26.52 19.03
C HIS A 209 27.77 -27.46 18.84
N ALA A 210 28.75 -27.36 19.73
CA ALA A 210 29.69 -28.43 19.98
C ALA A 210 28.84 -29.63 20.36
N ALA A 211 28.75 -30.59 19.45
CA ALA A 211 28.17 -31.89 19.75
C ALA A 211 28.99 -32.51 20.89
N PRO A 212 28.37 -32.96 21.99
CA PRO A 212 29.06 -33.78 22.95
C PRO A 212 29.27 -35.18 22.37
N HIS A 213 30.56 -35.53 22.22
CA HIS A 213 31.19 -36.84 22.02
C HIS A 213 31.05 -37.53 20.66
#